data_AF-A0A7C9A3W2-F1
#
_entry.id   AF-A0A7C9A3W2-F1
#
_cell.length_a   1.000
_cell.length_b   1.000
_cell.length_c   1.000
_cell.angle_alpha   90.00
_cell.angle_beta   90.00
_cell.angle_gamma   90.00
#
_symmetry.space_group_name_H-M   'P 1'
#
loop_
_entity.id
_entity.type
_entity.pdbx_description
1 polymer ?
#
loop_
_entity_poly.entity_id
_entity_poly.type
_entity_poly.pdbx_seq_one_letter_code
_entity_poly.pdbx_strand_id
1 'polypeptide(L)'
;VLHISGSSLDLRSCSTKLETIEAQNALMVEEEATALSAWTVSCLCGSLRLEHVLTLFAGALLEKQIVFVCSNLGILSASVLSLIPVIRPYRWQSLLMPVLPNDMLDFLDAPVPYIVGVQSKNSEVQSKLTNAIVVDISKNQVKSTSMPQLPKQKELLTSLAPYHSKLVGESYLGRKRPIYECTDVQVEAAEGFLEVLRNYLDSLCCNLRSHTITNVQSNDDKVSLLLRDSFIDSYPYCDRPFMKLFVDTQLFSVHTDLALSLYQKD
;
A
#
# COMPACT_ATOMS: atom_id res chain seq x y z
N VAL A 1 18.57 2.56 -10.56
CA VAL A 1 18.96 2.51 -9.14
C VAL A 1 17.69 2.46 -8.34
N LEU A 2 17.41 1.34 -7.66
CA LEU A 2 16.26 1.23 -6.77
C LEU A 2 16.69 1.78 -5.41
N HIS A 3 15.95 2.77 -4.90
CA HIS A 3 16.14 3.28 -3.56
C HIS A 3 15.31 2.43 -2.59
N ILE A 4 16.00 1.67 -1.73
CA ILE A 4 15.38 0.90 -0.66
C ILE A 4 16.08 1.30 0.64
N SER A 5 15.35 1.94 1.55
CA SER A 5 15.79 2.23 2.92
C SER A 5 17.22 2.84 3.02
N GLY A 6 17.52 3.83 2.17
CA GLY A 6 18.82 4.53 2.16
C GLY A 6 19.94 3.84 1.38
N SER A 7 19.69 2.66 0.80
CA SER A 7 20.63 1.92 -0.05
C SER A 7 20.18 1.94 -1.52
N SER A 8 21.15 2.13 -2.41
CA SER A 8 20.96 2.21 -3.86
C SER A 8 21.39 0.87 -4.47
N LEU A 9 20.44 0.09 -4.98
CA LEU A 9 20.77 -1.16 -5.69
C LEU A 9 21.19 -0.85 -7.13
N ASP A 10 22.46 -1.13 -7.45
CA ASP A 10 23.00 -1.10 -8.82
C ASP A 10 22.80 -2.48 -9.48
N LEU A 11 22.05 -2.51 -10.57
CA LEU A 11 21.77 -3.75 -11.34
C LEU A 11 23.04 -4.39 -11.90
N ARG A 12 24.16 -3.65 -12.00
CA ARG A 12 25.45 -4.15 -12.50
C ARG A 12 26.27 -4.93 -11.46
N SER A 13 25.86 -4.95 -10.19
CA SER A 13 26.56 -5.68 -9.12
C SER A 13 26.03 -7.10 -8.87
N CYS A 14 24.99 -7.54 -9.60
CA CYS A 14 24.41 -8.88 -9.45
C CYS A 14 25.42 -9.96 -9.89
N SER A 15 25.81 -10.82 -8.97
CA SER A 15 26.83 -11.85 -9.19
C SER A 15 26.23 -13.23 -9.46
N THR A 16 24.98 -13.46 -9.05
CA THR A 16 24.27 -14.74 -9.19
C THR A 16 23.00 -14.62 -10.03
N LYS A 17 22.55 -15.77 -10.58
CA LYS A 17 21.28 -15.86 -11.31
C LYS A 17 20.08 -15.46 -10.45
N LEU A 18 20.12 -15.77 -9.15
CA LEU A 18 19.04 -15.44 -8.21
C LEU A 18 18.92 -13.93 -8.00
N GLU A 19 20.03 -13.25 -7.71
CA GLU A 19 20.07 -11.79 -7.56
C GLU A 19 19.57 -11.07 -8.82
N THR A 20 19.89 -11.62 -9.99
CA THR A 20 19.44 -11.04 -11.28
C THR A 20 17.91 -11.15 -11.45
N ILE A 21 17.32 -12.30 -11.07
CA ILE A 21 15.86 -12.51 -11.11
C ILE A 21 15.15 -11.60 -10.10
N GLU A 22 15.68 -11.49 -8.88
CA GLU A 22 15.14 -10.60 -7.85
C GLU A 22 15.15 -9.13 -8.31
N ALA A 23 16.24 -8.70 -8.93
CA ALA A 23 16.39 -7.36 -9.45
C ALA A 23 15.43 -7.07 -10.62
N GLN A 24 15.24 -8.03 -11.53
CA GLN A 24 14.25 -7.94 -12.62
C GLN A 24 12.81 -7.87 -12.07
N ASN A 25 12.49 -8.71 -11.08
CA ASN A 25 11.19 -8.69 -10.42
C ASN A 25 10.94 -7.34 -9.73
N ALA A 26 11.95 -6.77 -9.05
CA ALA A 26 11.83 -5.47 -8.41
C ALA A 26 11.63 -4.34 -9.41
N LEU A 27 12.31 -4.39 -10.57
CA LEU A 27 12.12 -3.43 -11.66
C LEU A 27 10.70 -3.52 -12.24
N MET A 28 10.22 -4.73 -12.55
CA MET A 28 8.87 -4.94 -13.09
C MET A 28 7.79 -4.38 -12.16
N VAL A 29 7.95 -4.58 -10.84
CA VAL A 29 7.02 -4.06 -9.83
C VAL A 29 7.03 -2.53 -9.78
N GLU A 30 8.21 -1.91 -9.91
CA GLU A 30 8.30 -0.44 -9.94
C GLU A 30 7.71 0.13 -11.23
N GLU A 31 7.93 -0.53 -12.37
CA GLU A 31 7.32 -0.16 -13.65
C GLU A 31 5.79 -0.26 -13.60
N GLU A 32 5.25 -1.34 -13.03
CA GLU A 32 3.80 -1.50 -12.81
C GLU A 32 3.24 -0.38 -11.93
N ALA A 33 3.86 -0.13 -10.77
CA ALA A 33 3.43 0.94 -9.88
C ALA A 33 3.47 2.31 -10.57
N THR A 34 4.53 2.58 -11.35
CA THR A 34 4.67 3.82 -12.13
C THR A 34 3.58 3.96 -13.18
N ALA A 35 3.29 2.89 -13.93
CA ALA A 35 2.24 2.87 -14.95
C ALA A 35 0.83 3.11 -14.37
N LEU A 36 0.61 2.71 -13.11
CA LEU A 36 -0.66 2.91 -12.40
C LEU A 36 -0.75 4.29 -11.73
N SER A 37 0.38 4.92 -11.38
CA SER A 37 0.46 6.04 -10.44
C SER A 37 -0.51 7.20 -10.75
N ALA A 38 -0.31 7.91 -11.86
CA ALA A 38 -1.01 9.18 -12.10
C ALA A 38 -2.54 9.02 -12.15
N TRP A 39 -3.04 8.11 -13.00
CA TRP A 39 -4.48 7.98 -13.26
C TRP A 39 -5.24 7.30 -12.13
N THR A 40 -4.65 6.29 -11.48
CA THR A 40 -5.33 5.59 -10.37
C THR A 40 -5.39 6.47 -9.12
N VAL A 41 -4.31 7.17 -8.78
CA VAL A 41 -4.26 8.07 -7.61
C VAL A 41 -5.17 9.28 -7.83
N SER A 42 -5.16 9.86 -9.03
CA SER A 42 -6.08 10.94 -9.38
C SER A 42 -7.55 10.49 -9.26
N CYS A 43 -7.87 9.28 -9.71
CA CYS A 43 -9.21 8.72 -9.56
C CYS A 43 -9.60 8.49 -8.09
N LEU A 44 -8.71 7.88 -7.30
CA LEU A 44 -8.94 7.59 -5.89
C LEU A 44 -9.18 8.88 -5.09
N CYS A 45 -8.25 9.84 -5.18
CA CYS A 45 -8.33 11.12 -4.48
C CYS A 45 -9.51 11.96 -4.97
N GLY A 46 -9.84 11.88 -6.25
CA GLY A 46 -11.01 12.51 -6.84
C GLY A 46 -12.36 11.96 -6.39
N SER A 47 -12.37 10.70 -5.93
CA SER A 47 -13.60 9.99 -5.55
C SER A 47 -13.80 9.92 -4.04
N LEU A 48 -12.72 10.01 -3.26
CA LEU A 48 -12.76 9.84 -1.81
C LEU A 48 -12.15 11.04 -1.07
N ARG A 49 -12.71 11.34 0.10
CA ARG A 49 -12.08 12.26 1.06
C ARG A 49 -10.72 11.73 1.52
N LEU A 50 -9.82 12.64 1.86
CA LEU A 50 -8.47 12.29 2.31
C LEU A 50 -8.48 11.37 3.54
N GLU A 51 -9.42 11.53 4.48
CA GLU A 51 -9.49 10.64 5.65
C GLU A 51 -9.84 9.20 5.26
N HIS A 52 -10.68 9.02 4.24
CA HIS A 52 -11.04 7.72 3.70
C HIS A 52 -9.86 7.08 2.95
N VAL A 53 -9.09 7.89 2.20
CA VAL A 53 -7.84 7.44 1.56
C VAL A 53 -6.83 6.96 2.61
N LEU A 54 -6.67 7.70 3.71
CA LEU A 54 -5.79 7.27 4.80
C LEU A 54 -6.29 6.02 5.53
N THR A 55 -7.60 5.85 5.67
CA THR A 55 -8.19 4.63 6.24
C THR A 55 -7.90 3.42 5.36
N LEU A 56 -8.00 3.57 4.04
CA LEU A 56 -7.64 2.55 3.06
C LEU A 56 -6.14 2.23 3.09
N PHE A 57 -5.30 3.26 3.12
CA PHE A 57 -3.86 3.12 3.23
C PHE A 57 -3.46 2.34 4.48
N ALA A 58 -3.99 2.71 5.66
CA ALA A 58 -3.78 1.98 6.90
C ALA A 58 -4.29 0.53 6.80
N GLY A 59 -5.48 0.32 6.24
CA GLY A 59 -6.03 -1.02 6.03
C GLY A 59 -5.15 -1.91 5.16
N ALA A 60 -4.56 -1.35 4.10
CA ALA A 60 -3.66 -2.06 3.21
C ALA A 60 -2.33 -2.39 3.89
N LEU A 61 -1.74 -1.46 4.64
CA LEU A 61 -0.54 -1.72 5.41
C LEU A 61 -0.74 -2.79 6.49
N LEU A 62 -1.96 -2.89 7.04
CA LEU A 62 -2.33 -3.89 8.05
C LEU A 62 -2.94 -5.16 7.46
N GLU A 63 -2.82 -5.36 6.14
CA GLU A 63 -3.33 -6.52 5.39
C GLU A 63 -4.79 -6.86 5.73
N LYS A 64 -5.65 -5.84 5.81
CA LYS A 64 -7.08 -6.03 6.03
C LYS A 64 -7.79 -6.44 4.74
N GLN A 65 -8.97 -7.01 4.92
CA GLN A 65 -9.94 -7.21 3.85
C GLN A 65 -10.51 -5.86 3.43
N ILE A 66 -10.31 -5.46 2.19
CA ILE A 66 -10.81 -4.19 1.63
C ILE A 66 -11.72 -4.50 0.46
N VAL A 67 -12.94 -3.96 0.52
CA VAL A 67 -13.94 -4.12 -0.55
C VAL A 67 -14.42 -2.77 -1.03
N PHE A 68 -14.07 -2.44 -2.26
CA PHE A 68 -14.58 -1.27 -2.96
C PHE A 68 -15.92 -1.60 -3.61
N VAL A 69 -16.87 -0.67 -3.52
CA VAL A 69 -18.19 -0.77 -4.13
C VAL A 69 -18.38 0.42 -5.06
N CYS A 70 -18.60 0.15 -6.35
CA CYS A 70 -18.95 1.19 -7.32
C CYS A 70 -19.59 0.57 -8.57
N SER A 71 -20.66 1.18 -9.07
CA SER A 71 -21.33 0.73 -10.30
C SER A 71 -20.51 1.03 -11.57
N ASN A 72 -19.64 2.04 -11.52
CA ASN A 72 -18.73 2.39 -12.61
C ASN A 72 -17.44 1.55 -12.50
N LEU A 73 -17.27 0.60 -13.41
CA LEU A 73 -16.13 -0.32 -13.42
C LEU A 73 -14.78 0.36 -13.62
N GLY A 74 -14.74 1.49 -14.33
CA GLY A 74 -13.52 2.28 -14.52
C GLY A 74 -13.05 2.90 -13.20
N ILE A 75 -13.96 3.55 -12.47
CA ILE A 75 -13.68 4.12 -11.15
C ILE A 75 -13.37 3.01 -10.14
N LEU A 76 -14.12 1.91 -10.18
CA LEU A 76 -13.91 0.75 -9.31
C LEU A 76 -12.49 0.19 -9.49
N SER A 77 -12.11 -0.08 -10.74
CA SER A 77 -10.81 -0.67 -11.06
C SER A 77 -9.67 0.28 -10.70
N ALA A 78 -9.81 1.57 -11.05
CA ALA A 78 -8.82 2.59 -10.71
C ALA A 78 -8.63 2.71 -9.18
N SER A 79 -9.73 2.69 -8.42
CA SER A 79 -9.67 2.79 -6.95
C SER A 79 -8.99 1.58 -6.32
N VAL A 80 -9.25 0.37 -6.81
CA VAL A 80 -8.56 -0.84 -6.33
C VAL A 80 -7.07 -0.80 -6.70
N LEU A 81 -6.76 -0.52 -7.97
CA LEU A 81 -5.39 -0.50 -8.47
C LEU A 81 -4.53 0.62 -7.86
N SER A 82 -5.13 1.71 -7.41
CA SER A 82 -4.41 2.82 -6.76
C SER A 82 -3.68 2.41 -5.49
N LEU A 83 -4.08 1.30 -4.84
CA LEU A 83 -3.37 0.81 -3.67
C LEU A 83 -1.96 0.29 -4.00
N ILE A 84 -1.70 -0.12 -5.25
CA ILE A 84 -0.38 -0.60 -5.68
C ILE A 84 0.70 0.50 -5.54
N PRO A 85 0.56 1.68 -6.18
CA PRO A 85 1.52 2.76 -6.01
C PRO A 85 1.48 3.38 -4.61
N VAL A 86 0.30 3.46 -3.97
CA VAL A 86 0.11 4.09 -2.66
C VAL A 86 0.88 3.40 -1.54
N ILE A 87 1.06 2.08 -1.60
CA ILE A 87 1.80 1.32 -0.56
C ILE A 87 3.30 1.17 -0.86
N ARG A 88 3.84 1.72 -1.95
CA ARG A 88 5.28 1.62 -2.25
C ARG A 88 6.12 2.25 -1.12
N PRO A 89 7.24 1.63 -0.70
CA PRO A 89 7.98 0.56 -1.39
C PRO A 89 7.47 -0.86 -1.12
N TYR A 90 6.44 -1.02 -0.30
CA TYR A 90 5.85 -2.33 -0.04
C TYR A 90 5.15 -2.90 -1.27
N ARG A 91 4.92 -4.21 -1.22
CA ARG A 91 4.18 -4.97 -2.23
C ARG A 91 3.03 -5.67 -1.53
N TRP A 92 1.84 -5.59 -2.11
CA TRP A 92 0.71 -6.38 -1.63
C TRP A 92 1.02 -7.88 -1.83
N GLN A 93 0.74 -8.69 -0.80
CA GLN A 93 1.14 -10.11 -0.78
C GLN A 93 -0.03 -11.08 -0.96
N SER A 94 -1.25 -10.57 -1.13
CA SER A 94 -2.47 -11.39 -1.23
C SER A 94 -3.26 -11.07 -2.51
N LEU A 95 -4.52 -11.52 -2.58
CA LEU A 95 -5.38 -11.25 -3.72
C LEU A 95 -5.64 -9.74 -3.84
N LEU A 96 -5.38 -9.20 -5.03
CA LEU A 96 -5.86 -7.90 -5.47
C LEU A 96 -6.63 -8.10 -6.77
N MET A 97 -7.94 -7.84 -6.76
CA MET A 97 -8.82 -8.05 -7.91
C MET A 97 -9.67 -6.81 -8.17
N PRO A 98 -9.37 -6.01 -9.22
CA PRO A 98 -10.07 -4.76 -9.49
C PRO A 98 -11.59 -4.90 -9.64
N VAL A 99 -12.04 -6.02 -10.20
CA VAL A 99 -13.45 -6.39 -10.31
C VAL A 99 -13.60 -7.87 -9.99
N LEU A 100 -14.27 -8.19 -8.89
CA LEU A 100 -14.62 -9.55 -8.49
C LEU A 100 -15.87 -10.00 -9.28
N PRO A 101 -15.77 -11.08 -10.06
CA PRO A 101 -16.92 -11.67 -10.75
C PRO A 101 -18.02 -12.12 -9.79
N ASN A 102 -19.28 -12.09 -10.26
CA ASN A 102 -20.44 -12.45 -9.43
C ASN A 102 -20.45 -13.93 -9.00
N ASP A 103 -19.84 -14.81 -9.80
CA ASP A 103 -19.66 -16.24 -9.51
C ASP A 103 -18.53 -16.51 -8.50
N MET A 104 -17.79 -15.48 -8.09
CA MET A 104 -16.71 -15.57 -7.10
C MET A 104 -17.04 -14.84 -5.78
N LEU A 105 -18.30 -14.46 -5.55
CA LEU A 105 -18.69 -13.73 -4.33
C LEU A 105 -18.47 -14.52 -3.04
N ASP A 106 -18.41 -15.85 -3.12
CA ASP A 106 -18.05 -16.72 -1.99
C ASP A 106 -16.62 -16.48 -1.47
N PHE A 107 -15.75 -15.90 -2.31
CA PHE A 107 -14.41 -15.51 -1.87
C PHE A 107 -14.44 -14.43 -0.76
N LEU A 108 -15.50 -13.64 -0.66
CA LEU A 108 -15.63 -12.62 0.38
C LEU A 108 -15.69 -13.20 1.81
N ASP A 109 -15.96 -14.50 1.96
CA ASP A 109 -15.93 -15.19 3.25
C ASP A 109 -14.53 -15.70 3.64
N ALA A 110 -13.55 -15.61 2.73
CA ALA A 110 -12.22 -16.16 2.97
C ALA A 110 -11.53 -15.42 4.14
N PRO A 111 -10.94 -16.13 5.13
CA PRO A 111 -10.33 -15.52 6.31
C PRO A 111 -8.91 -14.98 6.04
N VAL A 112 -8.65 -14.55 4.81
CA VAL A 112 -7.34 -14.05 4.36
C VAL A 112 -7.44 -12.57 3.97
N PRO A 113 -6.32 -11.83 3.99
CA PRO A 113 -6.28 -10.49 3.41
C PRO A 113 -6.70 -10.50 1.95
N TYR A 114 -7.42 -9.49 1.50
CA TYR A 114 -7.69 -9.27 0.07
C TYR A 114 -8.09 -7.83 -0.19
N ILE A 115 -7.90 -7.37 -1.42
CA ILE A 115 -8.41 -6.10 -1.92
C ILE A 115 -9.22 -6.41 -3.17
N VAL A 116 -10.53 -6.16 -3.13
CA VAL A 116 -11.40 -6.46 -4.28
C VAL A 116 -12.40 -5.34 -4.56
N GLY A 117 -12.82 -5.23 -5.81
CA GLY A 117 -13.92 -4.37 -6.22
C GLY A 117 -15.18 -5.16 -6.55
N VAL A 118 -16.34 -4.72 -6.05
CA VAL A 118 -17.65 -5.30 -6.40
C VAL A 118 -18.55 -4.23 -7.04
N GLN A 119 -19.26 -4.60 -8.10
CA GLN A 119 -20.06 -3.64 -8.85
C GLN A 119 -21.32 -3.18 -8.08
N SER A 120 -21.91 -4.09 -7.30
CA SER A 120 -23.12 -3.82 -6.54
C SER A 120 -23.09 -4.46 -5.16
N LYS A 121 -23.67 -3.76 -4.18
CA LYS A 121 -23.76 -4.20 -2.78
C LYS A 121 -25.17 -4.71 -2.50
N ASN A 122 -25.45 -5.94 -2.95
CA ASN A 122 -26.69 -6.66 -2.64
C ASN A 122 -26.65 -7.22 -1.19
N SER A 123 -27.76 -7.73 -0.69
CA SER A 123 -27.86 -8.26 0.70
C SER A 123 -26.87 -9.40 0.98
N GLU A 124 -26.64 -10.27 0.00
CA GLU A 124 -25.67 -11.35 0.05
C GLU A 124 -24.26 -10.81 0.31
N VAL A 125 -23.79 -9.88 -0.54
CA VAL A 125 -22.49 -9.21 -0.36
C VAL A 125 -22.43 -8.52 1.00
N GLN A 126 -23.48 -7.81 1.44
CA GLN A 126 -23.46 -7.15 2.75
C GLN A 126 -23.23 -8.11 3.92
N SER A 127 -23.81 -9.32 3.86
CA SER A 127 -23.68 -10.31 4.93
C SER A 127 -22.25 -10.84 5.08
N LYS A 128 -21.50 -10.93 3.98
CA LYS A 128 -20.12 -11.44 3.92
C LYS A 128 -19.07 -10.41 4.35
N LEU A 129 -19.42 -9.12 4.41
CA LEU A 129 -18.47 -8.02 4.65
C LEU A 129 -18.36 -7.56 6.12
N THR A 130 -18.62 -8.44 7.08
CA THR A 130 -18.69 -8.05 8.51
C THR A 130 -17.34 -7.57 9.06
N ASN A 131 -16.23 -8.18 8.62
CA ASN A 131 -14.87 -7.86 9.07
C ASN A 131 -14.05 -7.07 8.05
N ALA A 132 -14.66 -6.72 6.91
CA ALA A 132 -14.00 -6.00 5.83
C ALA A 132 -14.16 -4.48 5.98
N ILE A 133 -13.16 -3.75 5.49
CA ILE A 133 -13.25 -2.33 5.22
C ILE A 133 -14.05 -2.16 3.93
N VAL A 134 -15.28 -1.69 4.06
CA VAL A 134 -16.18 -1.48 2.91
C VAL A 134 -16.16 -0.03 2.49
N VAL A 135 -15.76 0.22 1.25
CA VAL A 135 -15.67 1.55 0.66
C VAL A 135 -16.71 1.71 -0.42
N ASP A 136 -17.79 2.42 -0.10
CA ASP A 136 -18.79 2.85 -1.09
C ASP A 136 -18.28 4.13 -1.75
N ILE A 137 -17.67 3.99 -2.93
CA ILE A 137 -17.04 5.09 -3.66
C ILE A 137 -18.10 6.10 -4.09
N SER A 138 -19.26 5.63 -4.54
CA SER A 138 -20.35 6.47 -5.01
C SER A 138 -20.94 7.35 -3.90
N LYS A 139 -20.94 6.87 -2.66
CA LYS A 139 -21.41 7.63 -1.49
C LYS A 139 -20.30 8.28 -0.69
N ASN A 140 -19.03 8.05 -1.06
CA ASN A 140 -17.86 8.45 -0.29
C ASN A 140 -18.00 8.06 1.20
N GLN A 141 -18.30 6.78 1.43
CA GLN A 141 -18.46 6.21 2.77
C GLN A 141 -17.48 5.06 2.97
N VAL A 142 -16.79 5.07 4.10
CA VAL A 142 -15.97 3.94 4.55
C VAL A 142 -16.58 3.38 5.83
N LYS A 143 -16.92 2.09 5.80
CA LYS A 143 -17.28 1.32 6.99
C LYS A 143 -16.11 0.41 7.30
N SER A 144 -15.38 0.70 8.37
CA SER A 144 -14.29 -0.13 8.86
C SER A 144 -14.61 -0.66 10.26
N THR A 145 -14.05 -1.82 10.59
CA THR A 145 -13.89 -2.23 11.99
C THR A 145 -12.87 -1.32 12.68
N SER A 146 -12.84 -1.33 14.02
CA SER A 146 -11.84 -0.58 14.78
C SER A 146 -10.43 -0.97 14.32
N MET A 147 -9.65 0.02 13.88
CA MET A 147 -8.25 -0.11 13.50
C MET A 147 -7.43 0.93 14.27
N PRO A 148 -6.18 0.62 14.65
CA PRO A 148 -5.29 1.62 15.21
C PRO A 148 -5.01 2.72 14.20
N GLN A 149 -4.79 3.94 14.68
CA GLN A 149 -4.42 5.08 13.84
C GLN A 149 -2.99 4.92 13.32
N LEU A 150 -2.69 5.52 12.18
CA LEU A 150 -1.34 5.57 11.64
C LEU A 150 -0.41 6.37 12.58
N PRO A 151 0.85 5.94 12.77
CA PRO A 151 1.85 6.77 13.44
C PRO A 151 1.91 8.16 12.80
N LYS A 152 1.89 9.22 13.60
CA LYS A 152 1.92 10.62 13.13
C LYS A 152 0.85 10.99 12.07
N GLN A 153 -0.32 10.36 12.10
CA GLN A 153 -1.38 10.56 11.09
C GLN A 153 -1.77 12.02 10.82
N LYS A 154 -1.75 12.89 11.85
CA LYS A 154 -2.08 14.32 11.69
C LYS A 154 -1.08 15.07 10.80
N GLU A 155 0.21 14.78 10.99
CA GLU A 155 1.28 15.36 10.18
C GLU A 155 1.16 14.85 8.74
N LEU A 156 0.95 13.55 8.57
CA LEU A 156 0.75 12.94 7.25
C LEU A 156 -0.45 13.56 6.51
N LEU A 157 -1.59 13.71 7.18
CA LEU A 157 -2.78 14.35 6.61
C LEU A 157 -2.48 15.78 6.14
N THR A 158 -1.77 16.56 6.96
CA THR A 158 -1.40 17.94 6.64
C THR A 158 -0.51 18.00 5.39
N SER A 159 0.47 17.09 5.29
CA SER A 159 1.38 17.02 4.14
C SER A 159 0.68 16.57 2.84
N LEU A 160 -0.32 15.70 2.93
CA LEU A 160 -1.07 15.20 1.77
C LEU A 160 -2.17 16.16 1.28
N ALA A 161 -2.72 16.98 2.18
CA ALA A 161 -3.82 17.90 1.89
C ALA A 161 -3.66 18.81 0.65
N PRO A 162 -2.51 19.47 0.40
CA PRO A 162 -2.36 20.32 -0.78
C PRO A 162 -2.44 19.55 -2.09
N TYR A 163 -1.84 18.35 -2.15
CA TYR A 163 -1.89 17.49 -3.33
C TYR A 163 -3.28 16.91 -3.54
N HIS A 164 -3.91 16.41 -2.47
CA HIS A 164 -5.28 15.90 -2.52
C HIS A 164 -6.27 16.97 -3.02
N SER A 165 -6.13 18.21 -2.56
CA SER A 165 -6.98 19.32 -3.00
C SER A 165 -6.86 19.60 -4.50
N LYS A 166 -5.64 19.56 -5.06
CA LYS A 166 -5.40 19.69 -6.51
C LYS A 166 -6.05 18.54 -7.29
N LEU A 167 -5.89 17.30 -6.80
CA LEU A 167 -6.46 16.11 -7.44
C LEU A 167 -8.00 16.15 -7.45
N VAL A 168 -8.63 16.54 -6.34
CA VAL A 168 -10.09 16.72 -6.24
C VAL A 168 -10.58 17.83 -7.17
N GLY A 169 -9.86 18.95 -7.22
CA GLY A 169 -10.22 20.12 -8.02
C GLY A 169 -10.47 19.82 -9.50
N GLU A 170 -9.78 18.83 -10.07
CA GLU A 170 -9.88 18.46 -11.49
C GLU A 170 -10.74 17.21 -11.76
N SER A 171 -11.33 16.62 -10.71
CA SER A 171 -11.91 15.27 -10.76
C SER A 171 -13.30 15.16 -11.41
N TYR A 172 -13.89 16.26 -11.88
CA TYR A 172 -15.12 16.23 -12.67
C TYR A 172 -14.94 15.58 -14.05
N LEU A 173 -13.73 15.54 -14.59
CA LEU A 173 -13.44 15.04 -15.95
C LEU A 173 -13.57 13.52 -16.08
N GLY A 174 -13.17 12.76 -15.05
CA GLY A 174 -13.16 11.29 -15.06
C GLY A 174 -14.55 10.63 -15.01
N ARG A 175 -15.61 11.36 -14.65
CA ARG A 175 -16.97 10.80 -14.52
C ARG A 175 -17.69 10.58 -15.84
N LYS A 176 -17.23 11.20 -16.92
CA LYS A 176 -17.93 11.20 -18.23
C LYS A 176 -17.18 10.47 -19.35
N ARG A 177 -15.96 10.01 -19.11
CA ARG A 177 -15.12 9.39 -20.14
C ARG A 177 -14.82 7.93 -19.82
N PRO A 178 -14.80 7.05 -20.82
CA PRO A 178 -14.40 5.65 -20.64
C PRO A 178 -12.89 5.50 -20.34
N ILE A 179 -12.07 6.51 -20.69
CA ILE A 179 -10.64 6.57 -20.43
C ILE A 179 -10.36 7.75 -19.49
N TYR A 180 -9.65 7.50 -18.40
CA TYR A 180 -9.20 8.53 -17.46
C TYR A 180 -7.92 9.16 -18.02
N GLU A 181 -8.00 10.43 -18.41
CA GLU A 181 -6.88 11.19 -18.93
C GLU A 181 -6.50 12.26 -17.91
N CYS A 182 -5.31 12.14 -17.33
CA CYS A 182 -4.81 13.09 -16.34
C CYS A 182 -4.34 14.38 -17.02
N THR A 183 -4.66 15.51 -16.42
CA THR A 183 -3.99 16.77 -16.77
C THR A 183 -2.57 16.80 -16.21
N ASP A 184 -1.69 17.65 -16.74
CA ASP A 184 -0.33 17.81 -16.20
C ASP A 184 -0.34 18.17 -14.71
N VAL A 185 -1.33 18.97 -14.28
CA VAL A 185 -1.53 19.34 -12.87
C VAL A 185 -1.88 18.12 -12.02
N GLN A 186 -2.69 17.20 -12.53
CA GLN A 186 -3.02 15.96 -11.84
C GLN A 186 -1.83 15.01 -11.77
N VAL A 187 -1.02 14.92 -12.84
CA VAL A 187 0.21 14.12 -12.85
C VAL A 187 1.18 14.63 -11.77
N GLU A 188 1.50 15.93 -11.77
CA GLU A 188 2.39 16.54 -10.78
C GLU A 188 1.83 16.37 -9.35
N ALA A 189 0.53 16.55 -9.16
CA ALA A 189 -0.09 16.39 -7.84
C ALA A 189 -0.07 14.93 -7.37
N ALA A 190 -0.27 13.96 -8.25
CA ALA A 190 -0.21 12.53 -7.93
C ALA A 190 1.22 12.10 -7.57
N GLU A 191 2.22 12.58 -8.31
CA GLU A 191 3.64 12.35 -8.00
C GLU A 191 3.99 12.89 -6.61
N GLY A 192 3.64 14.14 -6.31
CA GLY A 192 3.88 14.72 -5.00
C GLY A 192 3.13 14.02 -3.86
N PHE A 193 1.89 13.58 -4.12
CA PHE A 193 1.11 12.78 -3.16
C PHE A 193 1.80 11.46 -2.82
N LEU A 194 2.25 10.73 -3.84
CA LEU A 194 2.96 9.45 -3.68
C LEU A 194 4.33 9.64 -3.01
N GLU A 195 5.03 10.73 -3.32
CA GLU A 195 6.32 11.05 -2.70
C GLU A 195 6.18 11.28 -1.20
N VAL A 196 5.13 11.98 -0.75
CA VAL A 196 4.84 12.13 0.68
C VAL A 196 4.59 10.78 1.34
N LEU A 197 3.83 9.88 0.70
CA LEU A 197 3.55 8.54 1.23
C LEU A 197 4.82 7.68 1.31
N ARG A 198 5.67 7.72 0.27
CA ARG A 198 6.96 7.00 0.25
C ARG A 198 7.87 7.46 1.37
N ASN A 199 8.06 8.78 1.51
CA ASN A 199 8.87 9.35 2.59
C ASN A 199 8.32 9.00 3.98
N TYR A 200 6.99 8.97 4.12
CA TYR A 200 6.34 8.51 5.34
C TYR A 200 6.67 7.05 5.64
N LEU A 201 6.53 6.16 4.66
CA LEU A 201 6.81 4.72 4.81
C LEU A 201 8.29 4.43 5.10
N ASP A 202 9.20 5.16 4.45
CA ASP A 202 10.63 5.10 4.74
C ASP A 202 10.92 5.56 6.18
N SER A 203 10.23 6.60 6.65
CA SER A 203 10.35 7.05 8.05
C SER A 203 9.87 6.00 9.06
N LEU A 204 8.91 5.14 8.68
CA LEU A 204 8.47 4.02 9.52
C LEU A 204 9.49 2.88 9.58
N CYS A 205 10.55 2.88 8.77
CA CYS A 205 11.57 1.82 8.77
C CYS A 205 13.00 2.36 8.91
N CYS A 206 13.17 3.67 9.19
CA CYS A 206 14.47 4.33 9.14
C CYS A 206 15.48 3.80 10.18
N ASN A 207 15.00 3.27 11.32
CA ASN A 207 15.83 2.71 12.38
C ASN A 207 15.88 1.18 12.37
N LEU A 208 15.39 0.51 11.33
CA LEU A 208 15.36 -0.96 11.22
C LEU A 208 16.73 -1.59 11.53
N ARG A 209 17.81 -1.02 10.97
CA ARG A 209 19.18 -1.47 11.18
C ARG A 209 19.61 -1.48 12.65
N SER A 210 19.20 -0.47 13.43
CA SER A 210 19.54 -0.36 14.85
C SER A 210 18.91 -1.45 15.73
N HIS A 211 17.87 -2.10 15.20
CA HIS A 211 17.15 -3.20 15.87
C HIS A 211 17.41 -4.55 15.20
N THR A 212 18.44 -4.62 14.35
CA THR A 212 18.83 -5.84 13.64
C THR A 212 20.13 -6.39 14.21
N ILE A 213 20.14 -7.69 14.51
CA ILE A 213 21.38 -8.43 14.76
C ILE A 213 21.88 -8.95 13.41
N THR A 214 23.07 -8.50 13.01
CA THR A 214 23.77 -9.04 11.84
C THR A 214 24.67 -10.20 12.25
N ASN A 215 24.93 -11.15 11.34
CA ASN A 215 25.82 -12.31 11.54
C ASN A 215 25.34 -13.35 12.57
N VAL A 216 24.04 -13.66 12.61
CA VAL A 216 23.56 -14.84 13.33
C VAL A 216 23.88 -16.07 12.48
N GLN A 217 24.75 -16.95 12.98
CA GLN A 217 25.16 -18.16 12.26
C GLN A 217 24.05 -19.22 12.38
N SER A 218 23.47 -19.59 11.24
CA SER A 218 22.46 -20.64 11.16
C SER A 218 22.81 -21.56 9.99
N ASN A 219 23.15 -22.82 10.26
CA ASN A 219 23.50 -23.83 9.25
C ASN A 219 24.54 -23.34 8.22
N ASP A 220 25.64 -22.75 8.70
CA ASP A 220 26.73 -22.16 7.89
C ASP A 220 26.37 -20.90 7.07
N ASP A 221 25.11 -20.46 7.07
CA ASP A 221 24.68 -19.19 6.48
C ASP A 221 24.62 -18.07 7.53
N LYS A 222 25.02 -16.86 7.11
CA LYS A 222 24.86 -15.65 7.91
C LYS A 222 23.47 -15.08 7.69
N VAL A 223 22.67 -14.98 8.74
CA VAL A 223 21.33 -14.39 8.70
C VAL A 223 21.28 -13.09 9.51
N SER A 224 20.51 -12.11 9.04
CA SER A 224 20.21 -10.88 9.76
C SER A 224 18.84 -11.05 10.40
N LEU A 225 18.73 -10.83 11.70
CA LEU A 225 17.48 -11.01 12.45
C LEU A 225 16.99 -9.68 13.02
N LEU A 226 15.76 -9.30 12.69
CA LEU A 226 15.09 -8.16 13.28
C LEU A 226 14.55 -8.50 14.67
N LEU A 227 14.95 -7.73 15.67
CA LEU A 227 14.40 -7.79 17.03
C LEU A 227 13.08 -7.02 17.08
N ARG A 228 11.97 -7.70 16.73
CA ARG A 228 10.64 -7.09 16.58
C ARG A 228 10.21 -6.28 17.79
N ASP A 229 10.32 -6.82 19.00
CA ASP A 229 9.90 -6.12 20.22
C ASP A 229 10.72 -4.84 20.45
N SER A 230 12.04 -4.92 20.25
CA SER A 230 12.93 -3.76 20.36
C SER A 230 12.59 -2.68 19.34
N PHE A 231 12.28 -3.08 18.09
CA PHE A 231 11.85 -2.18 17.03
C PHE A 231 10.51 -1.51 17.36
N ILE A 232 9.50 -2.27 17.81
CA ILE A 232 8.20 -1.73 18.23
C ILE A 232 8.37 -0.75 19.40
N ASP A 233 9.20 -1.09 20.39
CA ASP A 233 9.40 -0.28 21.59
C ASP A 233 10.15 1.04 21.31
N SER A 234 10.80 1.16 20.15
CA SER A 234 11.39 2.42 19.69
C SER A 234 10.35 3.50 19.36
N TYR A 235 9.07 3.12 19.13
CA TYR A 235 7.99 4.05 18.81
C TYR A 235 7.31 4.61 20.06
N PRO A 236 6.74 5.83 19.98
CA PRO A 236 5.88 6.39 21.02
C PRO A 236 4.73 5.44 21.36
N TYR A 237 4.34 5.40 22.63
CA TYR A 237 3.31 4.48 23.13
C TYR A 237 1.99 4.54 22.32
N CYS A 238 1.59 5.73 21.85
CA CYS A 238 0.39 5.90 21.03
C CYS A 238 0.46 5.24 19.64
N ASP A 239 1.66 5.03 19.12
CA ASP A 239 1.89 4.50 17.77
C ASP A 239 2.13 2.98 17.79
N ARG A 240 2.53 2.43 18.94
CA ARG A 240 2.81 0.99 19.12
C ARG A 240 1.65 0.06 18.73
N PRO A 241 0.36 0.37 18.97
CA PRO A 241 -0.74 -0.50 18.54
C PRO A 241 -0.76 -0.75 17.02
N PHE A 242 -0.46 0.28 16.22
CA PHE A 242 -0.32 0.12 14.78
C PHE A 242 0.93 -0.68 14.44
N MET A 243 2.09 -0.31 15.01
CA MET A 243 3.36 -0.96 14.72
C MET A 243 3.33 -2.46 15.04
N LYS A 244 2.68 -2.88 16.14
CA LYS A 244 2.49 -4.29 16.50
C LYS A 244 1.80 -5.08 15.39
N LEU A 245 0.68 -4.55 14.86
CA LEU A 245 -0.03 -5.22 13.78
C LEU A 245 0.75 -5.15 12.46
N PHE A 246 1.44 -4.04 12.20
CA PHE A 246 2.18 -3.81 10.97
C PHE A 246 3.36 -4.77 10.81
N VAL A 247 4.17 -4.98 11.87
CA VAL A 247 5.34 -5.86 11.78
C VAL A 247 5.00 -7.34 11.62
N ASP A 248 3.76 -7.73 11.91
CA ASP A 248 3.25 -9.09 11.74
C ASP A 248 2.70 -9.36 10.33
N THR A 249 2.66 -8.34 9.47
CA THR A 249 2.15 -8.48 8.10
C THR A 249 3.16 -9.17 7.18
N GLN A 250 2.66 -9.91 6.20
CA GLN A 250 3.51 -10.52 5.17
C GLN A 250 4.20 -9.44 4.33
N LEU A 251 3.47 -8.37 4.00
CA LEU A 251 3.96 -7.14 3.39
C LEU A 251 5.23 -6.60 4.07
N PHE A 252 5.23 -6.48 5.41
CA PHE A 252 6.38 -5.98 6.15
C PHE A 252 7.52 -6.99 6.14
N SER A 253 7.23 -8.28 6.35
CA SER A 253 8.24 -9.34 6.33
C SER A 253 8.99 -9.36 5.00
N VAL A 254 8.29 -9.36 3.87
CA VAL A 254 8.92 -9.41 2.54
C VAL A 254 9.81 -8.19 2.28
N HIS A 255 9.36 -6.99 2.68
CA HIS A 255 10.16 -5.78 2.52
C HIS A 255 11.39 -5.78 3.44
N THR A 256 11.22 -6.19 4.69
CA THR A 256 12.33 -6.22 5.66
C THR A 256 13.34 -7.31 5.35
N ASP A 257 12.92 -8.51 4.93
CA ASP A 257 13.83 -9.57 4.51
C ASP A 257 14.77 -9.09 3.39
N LEU A 258 14.23 -8.34 2.42
CA LEU A 258 15.03 -7.70 1.38
C LEU A 258 16.01 -6.67 1.96
N ALA A 259 15.56 -5.76 2.83
CA ALA A 259 16.43 -4.76 3.47
C ALA A 259 17.54 -5.40 4.33
N LEU A 260 17.19 -6.44 5.10
CA LEU A 260 18.10 -7.18 5.97
C LEU A 260 19.16 -7.95 5.17
N SER A 261 18.83 -8.43 3.98
CA SER A 261 19.78 -9.06 3.06
C SER A 261 20.86 -8.07 2.58
N LEU A 262 20.53 -6.79 2.46
CA LEU A 262 21.48 -5.74 2.09
C LEU A 262 22.45 -5.45 3.23
N TYR A 263 21.98 -5.44 4.49
CA TYR A 263 22.85 -5.24 5.66
C TYR A 263 23.90 -6.34 5.86
N GLN A 264 23.73 -7.52 5.23
CA GLN A 264 24.75 -8.57 5.26
C GLN A 264 25.91 -8.32 4.29
N LYS A 265 25.65 -7.55 3.23
CA LYS A 265 26.63 -7.26 2.18
C LYS A 265 27.53 -6.07 2.53
N ASP A 266 27.10 -5.22 3.47
CA ASP A 266 27.83 -4.08 4.02
C ASP A 266 28.75 -4.48 5.19
#